data_AF-A0A7S1ZZR8-F1
#
_entry.id   AF-A0A7S1ZZR8-F1
#
_cell.length_a   1.000
_cell.length_b   1.000
_cell.length_c   1.000
_cell.angle_alpha   90.00
_cell.angle_beta   90.00
_cell.angle_gamma   90.00
#
_symmetry.space_group_name_H-M   'P 1'
#
loop_
_entity.id
_entity.type
_entity.pdbx_description
1 polymer ?
#
loop_
_entity_poly.entity_id
_entity_poly.type
_entity_poly.pdbx_seq_one_letter_code
_entity_poly.pdbx_strand_id
1 'polypeptide(L)'
;ERRRRRRRNVDEGQQSDDMIEYRAGDARDARVVAEVLAGGNYTGVIHCIGLLFDEGSGLARFNKLVSGSNSIPDSESTYDSITRLTAFNAIDAAERYVRSRSEGNPPRRPLPFAFMSAAEAGWPDVRGGNFVESNLTPRWMRRYLRSKRDVEERLLGRYGRTADGTTLLLRPVVFRPSLIFSLDRPVSLAPVAAFFAGSAAGLPFVDRPVSVQALGCAVVRAMGREDVTGVLGYREINDLSQ
;
A
#
# COMPACT_ATOMS: atom_id res chain seq x y z
N GLU A 1 12.57 -20.97 -27.27
CA GLU A 1 12.76 -19.57 -27.73
C GLU A 1 11.54 -18.76 -27.34
N ARG A 2 11.52 -17.61 -26.67
CA ARG A 2 12.50 -16.56 -26.39
C ARG A 2 12.27 -16.02 -24.96
N ARG A 3 13.29 -16.11 -24.10
CA ARG A 3 13.46 -15.24 -22.93
C ARG A 3 13.57 -13.80 -23.42
N ARG A 4 12.68 -12.89 -23.00
CA ARG A 4 12.90 -11.45 -23.13
C ARG A 4 13.17 -10.85 -21.75
N ARG A 5 14.46 -10.80 -21.42
CA ARG A 5 15.06 -9.84 -20.49
C ARG A 5 14.58 -8.43 -20.83
N ARG A 6 14.12 -7.68 -19.84
CA ARG A 6 14.18 -6.21 -19.85
C ARG A 6 14.43 -5.67 -18.44
N ARG A 7 15.71 -5.46 -18.12
CA ARG A 7 16.18 -4.47 -17.15
C ARG A 7 16.12 -3.08 -17.79
N ARG A 8 15.94 -2.04 -16.97
CA ARG A 8 16.66 -0.76 -17.12
C ARG A 8 17.02 -0.20 -15.73
N ASN A 9 18.33 -0.15 -15.53
CA ASN A 9 19.18 0.73 -14.71
C ASN A 9 18.84 0.93 -13.22
N VAL A 10 19.52 0.15 -12.38
CA VAL A 10 20.12 0.64 -11.13
C VAL A 10 21.60 0.29 -11.23
N ASP A 11 22.46 1.30 -11.22
CA ASP A 11 23.91 1.12 -11.18
C ASP A 11 24.37 0.65 -9.80
N GLU A 12 25.24 -0.35 -9.84
CA GLU A 12 26.31 -0.68 -8.89
C GLU A 12 25.94 -0.97 -7.42
N GLY A 13 25.42 -2.19 -7.26
CA GLY A 13 25.65 -3.06 -6.10
C GLY A 13 25.10 -4.43 -6.47
N GLN A 14 25.96 -5.43 -6.70
CA GLN A 14 25.55 -6.79 -7.04
C GLN A 14 24.73 -7.42 -5.90
N GLN A 15 23.43 -7.11 -5.83
CA GLN A 15 22.45 -7.99 -5.22
C GLN A 15 22.17 -9.10 -6.23
N SER A 16 22.44 -10.34 -5.85
CA SER A 16 22.16 -11.50 -6.69
C SER A 16 20.66 -11.53 -7.01
N ASP A 17 20.31 -11.61 -8.31
CA ASP A 17 18.93 -11.79 -8.79
C ASP A 17 18.25 -13.06 -8.21
N ASP A 18 18.99 -13.91 -7.49
CA ASP A 18 18.50 -15.15 -6.84
C ASP A 18 17.61 -14.91 -5.60
N MET A 19 17.56 -13.70 -5.05
CA MET A 19 16.78 -13.39 -3.84
C MET A 19 15.36 -12.87 -4.12
N ILE A 20 15.01 -12.62 -5.40
CA ILE A 20 13.73 -12.02 -5.78
C ILE A 20 13.02 -12.92 -6.79
N GLU A 21 11.86 -13.43 -6.38
CA GLU A 21 10.97 -14.16 -7.27
C GLU A 21 9.87 -13.24 -7.82
N TYR A 22 9.79 -13.14 -9.15
CA TYR A 22 8.73 -12.40 -9.82
C TYR A 22 7.64 -13.35 -10.31
N ARG A 23 6.39 -13.08 -9.91
CA ARG A 23 5.20 -13.79 -10.40
C ARG A 23 4.27 -12.83 -11.12
N ALA A 24 3.87 -13.18 -12.32
CA ALA A 24 2.83 -12.47 -13.06
C ALA A 24 1.46 -13.02 -12.67
N GLY A 25 0.50 -12.14 -12.45
CA GLY A 25 -0.86 -12.54 -12.07
C GLY A 25 -1.77 -11.33 -11.86
N ASP A 26 -3.07 -11.58 -11.88
CA ASP A 26 -4.09 -10.59 -11.57
C ASP A 26 -4.59 -10.78 -10.13
N ALA A 27 -4.29 -9.83 -9.26
CA ALA A 27 -4.69 -9.89 -7.86
C ALA A 27 -6.21 -9.73 -7.63
N ARG A 28 -6.99 -9.42 -8.67
CA ARG A 28 -8.46 -9.49 -8.63
C ARG A 28 -8.95 -10.93 -8.53
N ASP A 29 -8.19 -11.89 -9.04
CA ASP A 29 -8.46 -13.31 -8.85
C ASP A 29 -7.86 -13.79 -7.52
N ALA A 30 -8.74 -14.09 -6.56
CA ALA A 30 -8.33 -14.56 -5.24
C ALA A 30 -7.47 -15.84 -5.29
N ARG A 31 -7.63 -16.68 -6.32
CA ARG A 31 -6.86 -17.92 -6.48
C ARG A 31 -5.40 -17.62 -6.78
N VAL A 32 -5.15 -16.63 -7.66
CA VAL A 32 -3.80 -16.18 -7.99
C VAL A 32 -3.05 -15.73 -6.74
N VAL A 33 -3.71 -14.92 -5.89
CA VAL A 33 -3.09 -14.43 -4.64
C VAL A 33 -2.85 -15.58 -3.65
N ALA A 34 -3.79 -16.52 -3.53
CA ALA A 34 -3.65 -17.68 -2.68
C ALA A 34 -2.52 -18.61 -3.14
N GLU A 35 -2.37 -18.85 -4.44
CA GLU A 35 -1.28 -19.65 -5.01
C GLU A 35 0.10 -19.03 -4.75
N VAL A 36 0.20 -17.70 -4.84
CA VAL A 36 1.44 -16.96 -4.49
C VAL A 36 1.83 -17.24 -3.05
N LEU A 37 0.89 -17.11 -2.10
CA LEU A 37 1.16 -17.33 -0.67
C LEU A 37 1.39 -18.80 -0.31
N ALA A 38 0.66 -19.73 -0.93
CA ALA A 38 0.80 -21.16 -0.67
C ALA A 38 2.18 -21.71 -1.03
N GLY A 39 2.81 -21.15 -2.07
CA GLY A 39 4.10 -21.63 -2.57
C GLY A 39 5.34 -21.22 -1.77
N GLY A 40 5.20 -20.49 -0.64
CA GLY A 40 6.36 -19.89 0.05
C GLY A 40 6.30 -19.88 1.57
N ASN A 41 7.46 -19.59 2.18
CA ASN A 41 7.63 -19.36 3.62
C ASN A 41 7.72 -17.86 3.93
N TYR A 42 6.63 -17.16 3.71
CA TYR A 42 6.53 -15.71 3.89
C TYR A 42 6.39 -15.36 5.37
N THR A 43 7.12 -14.33 5.78
CA THR A 43 7.10 -13.77 7.14
C THR A 43 6.29 -12.48 7.22
N GLY A 44 5.74 -12.01 6.10
CA GLY A 44 4.90 -10.83 6.04
C GLY A 44 4.37 -10.56 4.63
N VAL A 45 3.37 -9.68 4.55
CA VAL A 45 2.77 -9.25 3.28
C VAL A 45 2.84 -7.73 3.19
N ILE A 46 3.24 -7.19 2.03
CA ILE A 46 3.20 -5.76 1.74
C ILE A 46 2.32 -5.57 0.51
N HIS A 47 1.17 -4.94 0.69
CA HIS A 47 0.22 -4.65 -0.36
C HIS A 47 0.44 -3.23 -0.92
N CYS A 48 1.09 -3.16 -2.08
CA CYS A 48 1.34 -1.92 -2.82
C CYS A 48 0.49 -1.79 -4.10
N ILE A 49 -0.49 -2.68 -4.32
CA ILE A 49 -1.35 -2.62 -5.50
C ILE A 49 -2.33 -1.46 -5.34
N GLY A 50 -2.40 -0.63 -6.37
CA GLY A 50 -3.28 0.53 -6.37
C GLY A 50 -3.38 1.15 -7.74
N LEU A 51 -4.47 1.88 -7.94
CA LEU A 51 -4.73 2.66 -9.14
C LEU A 51 -5.07 4.07 -8.71
N LEU A 52 -4.34 5.07 -9.22
CA LEU A 52 -4.59 6.46 -8.89
C LEU A 52 -5.64 7.10 -9.81
N PHE A 53 -5.66 6.74 -11.10
CA PHE A 53 -6.61 7.31 -12.07
C PHE A 53 -7.42 6.21 -12.76
N ASP A 54 -8.60 5.83 -12.25
CA ASP A 54 -9.47 4.88 -12.94
C ASP A 54 -10.06 5.45 -14.25
N GLU A 55 -10.72 4.61 -15.07
CA GLU A 55 -11.43 5.10 -16.27
C GLU A 55 -12.45 6.19 -15.93
N GLY A 56 -13.14 6.03 -14.80
CA GLY A 56 -14.11 6.97 -14.27
C GLY A 56 -13.53 8.31 -13.79
N SER A 57 -12.21 8.52 -13.86
CA SER A 57 -11.54 9.79 -13.57
C SER A 57 -11.40 10.68 -14.81
N GLY A 58 -11.52 10.12 -16.02
CA GLY A 58 -11.14 10.80 -17.27
C GLY A 58 -9.63 10.97 -17.45
N LEU A 59 -8.82 10.48 -16.50
CA LEU A 59 -7.37 10.63 -16.44
C LEU A 59 -6.64 9.26 -16.57
N ALA A 60 -7.32 8.19 -16.96
CA ALA A 60 -6.75 6.84 -17.05
C ALA A 60 -5.48 6.76 -17.92
N ARG A 61 -5.38 7.61 -18.96
CA ARG A 61 -4.19 7.71 -19.83
C ARG A 61 -2.92 8.15 -19.08
N PHE A 62 -3.07 8.81 -17.94
CA PHE A 62 -1.96 9.26 -17.09
C PHE A 62 -1.44 8.16 -16.15
N ASN A 63 -2.15 7.03 -15.99
CA ASN A 63 -1.66 5.90 -15.17
C ASN A 63 -0.30 5.39 -15.64
N LYS A 64 -0.05 5.37 -16.96
CA LYS A 64 1.24 4.93 -17.51
C LYS A 64 2.40 5.83 -17.08
N LEU A 65 2.13 7.09 -16.76
CA LEU A 65 3.13 8.06 -16.31
C LEU A 65 3.37 7.97 -14.80
N VAL A 66 2.37 7.56 -14.03
CA VAL A 66 2.45 7.43 -12.55
C VAL A 66 2.73 6.01 -12.08
N SER A 67 2.52 5.00 -12.93
CA SER A 67 2.75 3.59 -12.59
C SER A 67 4.24 3.28 -12.49
N GLY A 68 4.71 2.94 -11.29
CA GLY A 68 6.06 2.45 -11.07
C GLY A 68 6.32 1.06 -11.68
N SER A 69 5.28 0.22 -11.76
CA SER A 69 5.35 -1.15 -12.28
C SER A 69 5.09 -1.28 -13.78
N ASN A 70 4.66 -0.21 -14.45
CA ASN A 70 4.11 -0.24 -15.81
C ASN A 70 2.89 -1.17 -15.99
N SER A 71 2.17 -1.50 -14.91
CA SER A 71 0.93 -2.26 -15.02
C SER A 71 -0.07 -1.51 -15.90
N ILE A 72 -0.73 -2.24 -16.81
CA ILE A 72 -1.74 -1.69 -17.72
C ILE A 72 -3.11 -2.08 -17.16
N PRO A 73 -3.85 -1.14 -16.56
CA PRO A 73 -5.22 -1.40 -16.16
C PRO A 73 -6.06 -1.67 -17.42
N ASP A 74 -6.94 -2.66 -17.34
CA ASP A 74 -7.96 -2.89 -18.36
C ASP A 74 -9.13 -1.91 -18.19
N SER A 75 -10.08 -1.93 -19.13
CA SER A 75 -11.21 -1.00 -19.09
C SER A 75 -12.21 -1.25 -17.95
N GLU A 76 -12.10 -2.40 -17.28
CA GLU A 76 -12.93 -2.73 -16.11
C GLU A 76 -12.23 -2.39 -14.78
N SER A 77 -11.02 -1.83 -14.85
CA SER A 77 -10.21 -1.44 -13.69
C SER A 77 -10.76 -0.18 -13.06
N THR A 78 -11.51 -0.36 -11.97
CA THR A 78 -12.06 0.70 -11.12
C THR A 78 -11.25 0.80 -9.82
N TYR A 79 -11.42 1.88 -9.07
CA TYR A 79 -10.83 1.95 -7.71
C TYR A 79 -11.31 0.80 -6.83
N ASP A 80 -12.57 0.39 -6.98
CA ASP A 80 -13.15 -0.71 -6.22
C ASP A 80 -12.47 -2.05 -6.56
N SER A 81 -12.35 -2.36 -7.86
CA SER A 81 -11.77 -3.63 -8.31
C SER A 81 -10.26 -3.70 -8.15
N ILE A 82 -9.53 -2.58 -8.25
CA ILE A 82 -8.06 -2.59 -8.11
C ILE A 82 -7.59 -2.32 -6.69
N THR A 83 -8.21 -1.39 -5.96
CA THR A 83 -7.71 -1.03 -4.62
C THR A 83 -8.37 -1.86 -3.53
N ARG A 84 -9.71 -1.95 -3.53
CA ARG A 84 -10.44 -2.65 -2.45
C ARG A 84 -10.38 -4.16 -2.63
N LEU A 85 -10.79 -4.66 -3.80
CA LEU A 85 -10.87 -6.10 -4.05
C LEU A 85 -9.50 -6.80 -3.96
N THR A 86 -8.45 -6.24 -4.55
CA THR A 86 -7.12 -6.88 -4.49
C THR A 86 -6.55 -6.90 -3.07
N ALA A 87 -6.80 -5.86 -2.27
CA ALA A 87 -6.40 -5.82 -0.88
C ALA A 87 -7.21 -6.82 -0.04
N PHE A 88 -8.53 -6.92 -0.26
CA PHE A 88 -9.38 -7.90 0.43
C PHE A 88 -8.95 -9.34 0.10
N ASN A 89 -8.68 -9.64 -1.16
CA ASN A 89 -8.14 -10.93 -1.58
C ASN A 89 -6.80 -11.24 -0.89
N ALA A 90 -5.91 -10.26 -0.78
CA ALA A 90 -4.63 -10.42 -0.10
C ALA A 90 -4.79 -10.64 1.41
N ILE A 91 -5.70 -9.91 2.06
CA ILE A 91 -6.01 -10.08 3.48
C ILE A 91 -6.58 -11.49 3.73
N ASP A 92 -7.56 -11.91 2.95
CA ASP A 92 -8.20 -13.21 3.11
C ASP A 92 -7.21 -14.36 2.83
N ALA A 93 -6.36 -14.22 1.82
CA ALA A 93 -5.33 -15.20 1.51
C ALA A 93 -4.25 -15.25 2.61
N ALA A 94 -3.86 -14.11 3.18
CA ALA A 94 -2.92 -14.05 4.30
C ALA A 94 -3.52 -14.68 5.57
N GLU A 95 -4.78 -14.43 5.88
CA GLU A 95 -5.47 -15.09 7.00
C GLU A 95 -5.53 -16.61 6.81
N ARG A 96 -5.88 -17.09 5.61
CA ARG A 96 -5.89 -18.54 5.29
C ARG A 96 -4.49 -19.14 5.41
N TYR A 97 -3.47 -18.43 4.94
CA TYR A 97 -2.07 -18.83 5.04
C TYR A 97 -1.62 -19.01 6.50
N VAL A 98 -1.98 -18.08 7.38
CA VAL A 98 -1.67 -18.19 8.81
C VAL A 98 -2.41 -19.38 9.43
N ARG A 99 -3.70 -19.56 9.10
CA ARG A 99 -4.51 -20.68 9.62
C ARG A 99 -3.95 -22.04 9.21
N SER A 100 -3.62 -22.25 7.93
CA SER A 100 -3.10 -23.53 7.44
C SER A 100 -1.75 -23.90 8.06
N ARG A 101 -0.97 -22.92 8.47
CA ARG A 101 0.31 -23.14 9.18
C ARG A 101 0.18 -23.32 10.68
N SER A 102 -1.00 -23.04 11.22
CA SER A 102 -1.27 -23.12 12.65
C SER A 102 -2.09 -24.35 13.03
N GLU A 103 -2.31 -25.28 12.07
CA GLU A 103 -2.98 -26.55 12.32
C GLU A 103 -2.21 -27.34 13.38
N GLY A 104 -2.78 -27.42 14.59
CA GLY A 104 -2.18 -28.10 15.75
C GLY A 104 -1.37 -27.22 16.70
N ASN A 105 -1.04 -25.97 16.33
CA ASN A 105 -0.38 -25.02 17.23
C ASN A 105 -0.69 -23.57 16.81
N PRO A 106 -1.42 -22.78 17.63
CA PRO A 106 -1.76 -21.41 17.26
C PRO A 106 -0.49 -20.57 16.99
N PRO A 107 -0.55 -19.62 16.04
CA PRO A 107 0.58 -18.76 15.74
C PRO A 107 0.90 -17.94 16.98
N ARG A 108 2.16 -18.00 17.43
CA ARG A 108 2.61 -17.22 18.60
C ARG A 108 2.52 -15.71 18.37
N ARG A 109 2.56 -15.29 17.11
CA ARG A 109 2.57 -13.89 16.70
C ARG A 109 1.75 -13.72 15.41
N PRO A 110 0.97 -12.63 15.28
CA PRO A 110 0.25 -12.34 14.05
C PRO A 110 1.23 -12.08 12.88
N LEU A 111 0.85 -12.47 11.66
CA LEU A 111 1.62 -12.18 10.46
C LEU A 111 1.54 -10.67 10.14
N PRO A 112 2.66 -9.95 10.01
CA PRO A 112 2.61 -8.55 9.63
C PRO A 112 2.04 -8.37 8.22
N PHE A 113 1.13 -7.41 8.10
CA PHE A 113 0.48 -7.05 6.85
C PHE A 113 0.53 -5.53 6.70
N ALA A 114 1.35 -5.06 5.75
CA ALA A 114 1.44 -3.66 5.40
C ALA A 114 0.48 -3.30 4.26
N PHE A 115 -0.28 -2.23 4.40
CA PHE A 115 -1.13 -1.68 3.36
C PHE A 115 -0.72 -0.25 3.02
N MET A 116 -0.49 0.03 1.73
CA MET A 116 -0.23 1.38 1.25
C MET A 116 -1.54 2.13 1.03
N SER A 117 -1.86 3.04 1.93
CA SER A 117 -2.99 3.96 1.84
C SER A 117 -2.55 5.34 1.31
N ALA A 118 -3.22 6.42 1.72
CA ALA A 118 -2.95 7.80 1.36
C ALA A 118 -3.21 8.72 2.55
N ALA A 119 -2.43 9.79 2.70
CA ALA A 119 -2.61 10.80 3.75
C ALA A 119 -4.04 11.36 3.76
N GLU A 120 -4.61 11.59 2.57
CA GLU A 120 -5.93 12.15 2.38
C GLU A 120 -7.06 11.23 2.87
N ALA A 121 -6.79 9.93 3.11
CA ALA A 121 -7.74 9.04 3.77
C ALA A 121 -8.06 9.50 5.21
N GLY A 122 -7.14 10.22 5.84
CA GLY A 122 -7.30 10.83 7.17
C GLY A 122 -7.92 12.23 7.18
N TRP A 123 -8.34 12.78 6.04
CA TRP A 123 -8.96 14.11 6.01
C TRP A 123 -10.18 14.28 6.92
N PRO A 124 -11.06 13.27 7.14
CA PRO A 124 -12.13 13.41 8.10
C PRO A 124 -11.67 13.67 9.54
N ASP A 125 -10.44 13.28 9.87
CA ASP A 125 -9.88 13.35 11.22
C ASP A 125 -9.23 14.71 11.53
N VAL A 126 -9.08 15.59 10.52
CA VAL A 126 -8.40 16.89 10.66
C VAL A 126 -9.35 18.06 10.46
N ARG A 127 -9.00 19.21 11.06
CA ARG A 127 -9.82 20.43 10.99
C ARG A 127 -10.03 20.87 9.54
N GLY A 128 -11.29 20.95 9.15
CA GLY A 128 -11.69 21.39 7.80
C GLY A 128 -11.51 20.33 6.70
N GLY A 129 -10.97 19.14 7.00
CA GLY A 129 -10.74 18.13 5.97
C GLY A 129 -12.03 17.57 5.38
N ASN A 130 -13.10 17.41 6.17
CA ASN A 130 -14.43 17.07 5.64
C ASN A 130 -14.97 18.11 4.63
N PHE A 131 -14.68 19.39 4.85
CA PHE A 131 -15.08 20.45 3.91
C PHE A 131 -14.27 20.36 2.61
N VAL A 132 -12.95 20.18 2.71
CA VAL A 132 -12.07 19.99 1.55
C VAL A 132 -12.52 18.78 0.75
N GLU A 133 -12.73 17.63 1.40
CA GLU A 133 -13.15 16.40 0.74
C GLU A 133 -14.52 16.56 0.06
N SER A 134 -15.48 17.19 0.74
CA SER A 134 -16.85 17.28 0.21
C SER A 134 -17.03 18.32 -0.89
N ASN A 135 -16.29 19.44 -0.83
CA ASN A 135 -16.54 20.62 -1.66
C ASN A 135 -15.44 20.91 -2.68
N LEU A 136 -14.18 20.62 -2.37
CA LEU A 136 -13.02 20.96 -3.22
C LEU A 136 -12.46 19.75 -3.96
N THR A 137 -12.65 18.55 -3.41
CA THR A 137 -12.07 17.33 -3.95
C THR A 137 -12.92 16.75 -5.10
N PRO A 138 -12.29 16.45 -6.26
CA PRO A 138 -12.97 15.82 -7.37
C PRO A 138 -13.68 14.52 -6.98
N ARG A 139 -14.81 14.21 -7.64
CA ARG A 139 -15.61 13.00 -7.34
C ARG A 139 -14.80 11.71 -7.44
N TRP A 140 -13.88 11.61 -8.40
CA TRP A 140 -13.04 10.42 -8.56
C TRP A 140 -12.11 10.22 -7.35
N MET A 141 -11.52 11.29 -6.82
CA MET A 141 -10.61 11.22 -5.68
C MET A 141 -11.36 10.79 -4.42
N ARG A 142 -12.60 11.27 -4.21
CA ARG A 142 -13.47 10.79 -3.13
C ARG A 142 -13.75 9.29 -3.20
N ARG A 143 -13.97 8.73 -4.39
CA ARG A 143 -14.16 7.28 -4.57
C ARG A 143 -12.88 6.52 -4.22
N TYR A 144 -11.74 6.99 -4.70
CA TYR A 144 -10.43 6.43 -4.37
C TYR A 144 -10.16 6.41 -2.86
N LEU A 145 -10.38 7.52 -2.16
CA LEU A 145 -10.17 7.62 -0.71
C LEU A 145 -11.16 6.77 0.09
N ARG A 146 -12.40 6.62 -0.38
CA ARG A 146 -13.36 5.67 0.20
C ARG A 146 -12.83 4.23 0.10
N SER A 147 -12.40 3.79 -1.08
CA SER A 147 -11.85 2.43 -1.25
C SER A 147 -10.62 2.18 -0.38
N LYS A 148 -9.76 3.19 -0.15
CA LYS A 148 -8.65 3.09 0.81
C LYS A 148 -9.14 2.91 2.24
N ARG A 149 -10.07 3.75 2.71
CA ARG A 149 -10.66 3.66 4.06
C ARG A 149 -11.36 2.33 4.31
N ASP A 150 -12.08 1.78 3.33
CA ASP A 150 -12.73 0.47 3.46
C ASP A 150 -11.70 -0.65 3.74
N VAL A 151 -10.51 -0.56 3.14
CA VAL A 151 -9.40 -1.50 3.39
C VAL A 151 -8.78 -1.28 4.76
N GLU A 152 -8.56 -0.03 5.15
CA GLU A 152 -8.08 0.29 6.50
C GLU A 152 -9.04 -0.25 7.56
N GLU A 153 -10.34 -0.05 7.40
CA GLU A 153 -11.37 -0.56 8.31
C GLU A 153 -11.36 -2.09 8.38
N ARG A 154 -11.30 -2.80 7.24
CA ARG A 154 -11.22 -4.26 7.20
C ARG A 154 -9.96 -4.78 7.90
N LEU A 155 -8.82 -4.12 7.70
CA LEU A 155 -7.53 -4.56 8.22
C LEU A 155 -7.37 -4.21 9.72
N LEU A 156 -7.88 -3.06 10.16
CA LEU A 156 -7.82 -2.61 11.55
C LEU A 156 -8.97 -3.16 12.41
N GLY A 157 -10.07 -3.60 11.80
CA GLY A 157 -11.33 -3.99 12.44
C GLY A 157 -11.30 -5.24 13.34
N ARG A 158 -10.13 -5.68 13.83
CA ARG A 158 -9.92 -6.89 14.66
C ARG A 158 -10.49 -8.18 14.06
N TYR A 159 -10.70 -8.19 12.74
CA TYR A 159 -11.13 -9.36 12.00
C TYR A 159 -9.97 -10.34 11.83
N GLY A 160 -10.27 -11.64 11.83
CA GLY A 160 -9.27 -12.69 11.74
C GLY A 160 -8.57 -12.94 13.08
N ARG A 161 -9.14 -13.85 13.88
CA ARG A 161 -8.50 -14.40 15.08
C ARG A 161 -8.22 -15.89 14.90
N THR A 162 -7.32 -16.40 15.73
CA THR A 162 -7.12 -17.83 15.95
C THR A 162 -8.40 -18.50 16.44
N ALA A 163 -8.48 -19.84 16.33
CA ALA A 163 -9.68 -20.60 16.67
C ALA A 163 -10.12 -20.43 18.15
N ASP A 164 -9.16 -20.16 19.04
CA ASP A 164 -9.38 -19.86 20.46
C ASP A 164 -9.76 -18.39 20.73
N GLY A 165 -9.80 -17.55 19.69
CA GLY A 165 -10.13 -16.13 19.80
C GLY A 165 -9.09 -15.27 20.50
N THR A 166 -7.92 -15.80 20.86
CA THR A 166 -6.95 -15.06 21.70
C THR A 166 -6.03 -14.15 20.89
N THR A 167 -5.63 -14.59 19.70
CA THR A 167 -4.56 -13.98 18.93
C THR A 167 -5.07 -13.51 17.58
N LEU A 168 -4.68 -12.31 17.16
CA LEU A 168 -4.96 -11.82 15.80
C LEU A 168 -4.17 -12.66 14.79
N LEU A 169 -4.77 -12.93 13.63
CA LEU A 169 -4.06 -13.62 12.54
C LEU A 169 -3.06 -12.67 11.86
N LEU A 170 -3.43 -11.40 11.73
CA LEU A 170 -2.63 -10.37 11.08
C LEU A 170 -2.27 -9.24 12.04
N ARG A 171 -1.05 -8.72 11.92
CA ARG A 171 -0.63 -7.44 12.55
C ARG A 171 -0.75 -6.34 11.50
N PRO A 172 -1.73 -5.43 11.63
CA PRO A 172 -1.99 -4.42 10.62
C PRO A 172 -0.95 -3.28 10.68
N VAL A 173 -0.39 -2.90 9.55
CA VAL A 173 0.46 -1.71 9.40
C VAL A 173 -0.03 -0.90 8.20
N VAL A 174 -0.75 0.18 8.45
CA VAL A 174 -1.30 1.04 7.39
C VAL A 174 -0.39 2.24 7.23
N PHE A 175 0.23 2.38 6.06
CA PHE A 175 1.01 3.57 5.73
C PHE A 175 0.10 4.58 5.02
N ARG A 176 0.00 5.80 5.53
CA ARG A 176 -0.69 6.94 4.90
C ARG A 176 0.35 7.98 4.44
N PRO A 177 1.16 7.68 3.41
CA PRO A 177 2.07 8.67 2.84
C PRO A 177 1.26 9.79 2.15
N SER A 178 1.79 11.01 2.13
CA SER A 178 1.26 12.06 1.26
C SER A 178 1.82 11.90 -0.16
N LEU A 179 2.39 12.95 -0.76
CA LEU A 179 3.12 12.80 -2.02
C LEU A 179 4.39 11.98 -1.81
N ILE A 180 4.52 10.90 -2.57
CA ILE A 180 5.72 10.09 -2.65
C ILE A 180 6.59 10.62 -3.80
N PHE A 181 7.85 10.92 -3.54
CA PHE A 181 8.76 11.44 -4.56
C PHE A 181 10.07 10.65 -4.65
N SER A 182 10.70 10.69 -5.83
CA SER A 182 12.09 10.30 -6.01
C SER A 182 12.86 11.46 -6.62
N LEU A 183 14.10 11.65 -6.17
CA LEU A 183 15.02 12.64 -6.75
C LEU A 183 15.36 12.32 -8.22
N ASP A 184 15.22 11.06 -8.62
CA ASP A 184 15.43 10.61 -10.01
C ASP A 184 14.29 11.04 -10.96
N ARG A 185 13.22 11.65 -10.45
CA ARG A 185 12.07 12.13 -11.23
C ARG A 185 11.83 13.63 -11.00
N PRO A 186 12.66 14.51 -11.60
CA PRO A 186 12.64 15.95 -11.33
C PRO A 186 11.29 16.63 -11.63
N VAL A 187 10.51 16.07 -12.57
CA VAL A 187 9.16 16.58 -12.92
C VAL A 187 8.20 16.54 -11.72
N SER A 188 8.40 15.63 -10.76
CA SER A 188 7.58 15.55 -9.55
C SER A 188 7.93 16.58 -8.47
N LEU A 189 9.06 17.31 -8.60
CA LEU A 189 9.57 18.17 -7.53
C LEU A 189 8.75 19.44 -7.32
N ALA A 190 8.10 19.98 -8.36
CA ALA A 190 7.30 21.21 -8.21
C ALA A 190 6.02 21.00 -7.36
N PRO A 191 5.17 19.98 -7.60
CA PRO A 191 4.08 19.64 -6.68
C PRO A 191 4.57 19.30 -5.27
N VAL A 192 5.70 18.60 -5.17
CA VAL A 192 6.33 18.23 -3.90
C VAL A 192 6.73 19.48 -3.09
N ALA A 193 7.36 20.47 -3.72
CA ALA A 193 7.73 21.73 -3.06
C ALA A 193 6.51 22.47 -2.51
N ALA A 194 5.39 22.48 -3.24
CA ALA A 194 4.14 23.09 -2.76
C ALA A 194 3.59 22.38 -1.51
N PHE A 195 3.65 21.05 -1.47
CA PHE A 195 3.22 20.28 -0.29
C PHE A 195 4.17 20.47 0.90
N PHE A 196 5.48 20.58 0.67
CA PHE A 196 6.44 20.94 1.72
C PHE A 196 6.12 22.31 2.32
N ALA A 197 5.87 23.32 1.48
CA ALA A 197 5.51 24.66 1.94
C ALA A 197 4.18 24.67 2.69
N GLY A 198 3.16 23.99 2.17
CA GLY A 198 1.83 23.90 2.81
C GLY A 198 1.87 23.21 4.17
N SER A 199 2.63 22.12 4.28
CA SER A 199 2.82 21.41 5.55
C SER A 199 3.61 22.25 6.55
N ALA A 200 4.67 22.95 6.11
CA ALA A 200 5.43 23.86 6.95
C ALA A 200 4.61 25.08 7.42
N ALA A 201 3.64 25.54 6.61
CA ALA A 201 2.69 26.57 6.98
C ALA A 201 1.58 26.08 7.95
N GLY A 202 1.58 24.79 8.30
CA GLY A 202 0.62 24.23 9.27
C GLY A 202 -0.78 23.97 8.69
N LEU A 203 -0.92 23.82 7.36
CA LEU A 203 -2.20 23.46 6.75
C LEU A 203 -2.61 22.05 7.20
N PRO A 204 -3.74 21.88 7.93
CA PRO A 204 -4.05 20.64 8.64
C PRO A 204 -4.37 19.45 7.71
N PHE A 205 -4.61 19.69 6.43
CA PHE A 205 -4.94 18.69 5.42
C PHE A 205 -3.81 18.48 4.39
N VAL A 206 -2.64 19.12 4.58
CA VAL A 206 -1.46 18.98 3.71
C VAL A 206 -0.31 18.37 4.49
N ASP A 207 -0.05 17.10 4.22
CA ASP A 207 1.04 16.36 4.85
C ASP A 207 2.35 16.48 4.07
N ARG A 208 3.46 16.49 4.81
CA ARG A 208 4.81 16.60 4.26
C ARG A 208 5.12 15.41 3.34
N PRO A 209 5.60 15.65 2.10
CA PRO A 209 6.00 14.59 1.18
C PRO A 209 7.07 13.67 1.77
N VAL A 210 7.04 12.40 1.37
CA VAL A 210 8.02 11.37 1.77
C VAL A 210 8.77 10.84 0.55
N SER A 211 10.05 10.54 0.70
CA SER A 211 10.81 9.93 -0.40
C SER A 211 10.46 8.44 -0.54
N VAL A 212 10.59 7.89 -1.75
CA VAL A 212 10.43 6.44 -2.00
C VAL A 212 11.38 5.64 -1.10
N GLN A 213 12.60 6.13 -0.90
CA GLN A 213 13.62 5.51 -0.06
C GLN A 213 13.19 5.49 1.41
N ALA A 214 12.74 6.62 1.94
CA ALA A 214 12.29 6.71 3.33
C ALA A 214 11.08 5.80 3.58
N LEU A 215 10.10 5.82 2.68
CA LEU A 215 8.94 4.93 2.76
C LEU A 215 9.35 3.45 2.69
N GLY A 216 10.25 3.08 1.76
CA GLY A 216 10.77 1.72 1.66
C GLY A 216 11.47 1.24 2.94
N CYS A 217 12.36 2.07 3.51
CA CYS A 217 13.04 1.78 4.77
C CYS A 217 12.04 1.61 5.92
N ALA A 218 11.07 2.53 6.04
CA ALA A 218 10.05 2.48 7.08
C ALA A 218 9.18 1.23 6.99
N VAL A 219 8.78 0.83 5.78
CA VAL A 219 8.02 -0.41 5.53
C VAL A 219 8.81 -1.62 6.02
N VAL A 220 10.05 -1.80 5.56
CA VAL A 220 10.87 -2.96 5.95
C VAL A 220 11.06 -3.04 7.47
N ARG A 221 11.36 -1.90 8.12
CA ARG A 221 11.54 -1.84 9.57
C ARG A 221 10.25 -2.11 10.34
N ALA A 222 9.11 -1.58 9.88
CA ALA A 222 7.81 -1.87 10.48
C ALA A 222 7.42 -3.35 10.37
N MET A 223 7.79 -4.03 9.26
CA MET A 223 7.55 -5.46 9.10
C MET A 223 8.38 -6.31 10.09
N GLY A 224 9.59 -5.87 10.44
CA GLY A 224 10.46 -6.56 11.40
C GLY A 224 10.16 -6.26 12.88
N ARG A 225 9.42 -5.19 13.18
CA ARG A 225 9.13 -4.73 14.54
C ARG A 225 7.72 -5.09 15.00
N GLU A 226 7.59 -5.74 16.14
CA GLU A 226 6.31 -6.20 16.69
C GLU A 226 5.48 -5.10 17.35
N ASP A 227 6.15 -4.06 17.83
CA ASP A 227 5.53 -2.92 18.51
C ASP A 227 4.89 -1.92 17.53
N VAL A 228 5.26 -1.98 16.25
CA VAL A 228 4.73 -1.10 15.21
C VAL A 228 3.41 -1.66 14.69
N THR A 229 2.30 -0.94 14.84
CA THR A 229 0.98 -1.38 14.37
C THR A 229 0.07 -0.17 14.18
N GLY A 230 -1.02 -0.35 13.43
CA GLY A 230 -2.01 0.70 13.18
C GLY A 230 -1.63 1.61 12.02
N VAL A 231 -2.05 2.87 12.10
CA VAL A 231 -1.88 3.87 11.03
C VAL A 231 -0.62 4.69 11.26
N LEU A 232 0.23 4.78 10.23
CA LEU A 232 1.50 5.50 10.22
C LEU A 232 1.45 6.61 9.18
N GLY A 233 1.52 7.86 9.61
CA GLY A 233 1.60 9.05 8.76
C GLY A 233 3.05 9.42 8.43
N TYR A 234 3.24 10.63 7.87
CA TYR A 234 4.57 11.06 7.42
C TYR A 234 5.60 11.16 8.56
N ARG A 235 5.16 11.45 9.80
CA ARG A 235 6.06 11.56 10.96
C ARG A 235 6.60 10.18 11.33
N GLU A 236 5.71 9.21 11.50
CA GLU A 236 6.07 7.84 11.82
C GLU A 236 6.91 7.21 10.70
N ILE A 237 6.61 7.52 9.43
CA ILE A 237 7.43 7.10 8.29
C ILE A 237 8.84 7.66 8.40
N ASN A 238 8.98 8.96 8.67
CA ASN A 238 10.29 9.60 8.77
C ASN A 238 11.09 9.04 9.95
N ASP A 239 10.47 8.91 11.12
CA ASP A 239 11.09 8.37 12.33
C ASP A 239 11.54 6.92 12.12
N LEU A 240 10.70 6.10 11.49
CA LEU A 240 11.05 4.72 11.14
C LEU A 240 12.10 4.63 10.03
N SER A 241 12.39 5.70 9.29
CA SER A 241 13.37 5.69 8.19
C SER A 241 14.78 6.14 8.57
N GLN A 242 14.97 6.71 9.77
CA GLN A 242 16.27 7.09 10.36
C GLN A 242 16.98 5.86 10.93
#